data_AF-A0A7X6V5H1-F1
#
_entry.id   AF-A0A7X6V5H1-F1
#
_cell.length_a   1.000
_cell.length_b   1.000
_cell.length_c   1.000
_cell.angle_alpha   90.00
_cell.angle_beta   90.00
_cell.angle_gamma   90.00
#
_symmetry.space_group_name_H-M   'P 1'
#
loop_
_entity.id
_entity.type
_entity.pdbx_description
1 polymer ?
#
loop_
_entity_poly.entity_id
_entity_poly.type
_entity_poly.pdbx_seq_one_letter_code
_entity_poly.pdbx_strand_id
1 'polypeptide(L)'
;MNENAFLLGRFLRVADEIHRLYCEVVRPNDRLPELCGSSLLSPMLESPLRTFNQLATRTTPYLKWARRFHGEEKSGLAHYWMRQWATIADSLHCLAWPERPSPEERAQIFLGYLSSFPKSENSETSTETTKSEGTLL
;
A
#
# COMPACT_ATOMS: atom_id res chain seq x y z
N MET A 1 -9.39 21.05 4.35
CA MET A 1 -9.34 19.61 4.66
C MET A 1 -7.89 19.31 5.03
N ASN A 2 -7.61 18.65 6.16
CA ASN A 2 -6.24 18.46 6.62
C ASN A 2 -5.59 17.29 5.85
N GLU A 3 -5.26 17.53 4.58
CA GLU A 3 -4.74 16.54 3.62
C GLU A 3 -3.52 15.79 4.18
N ASN A 4 -2.75 16.44 5.05
CA ASN A 4 -1.52 15.90 5.64
C ASN A 4 -1.82 14.66 6.50
N ALA A 5 -2.85 14.70 7.34
CA ALA A 5 -3.25 13.57 8.18
C ALA A 5 -3.80 12.40 7.35
N PHE A 6 -4.54 12.70 6.29
CA PHE A 6 -5.03 11.70 5.34
C PHE A 6 -3.88 10.97 4.64
N LEU A 7 -2.82 11.69 4.26
CA LEU A 7 -1.64 11.10 3.62
C LEU A 7 -0.87 10.14 4.55
N LEU A 8 -0.87 10.35 5.86
CA LEU A 8 -0.27 9.41 6.83
C LEU A 8 -0.92 8.03 6.76
N GLY A 9 -2.26 7.99 6.70
CA GLY A 9 -3.02 6.76 6.51
C GLY A 9 -2.71 6.08 5.19
N ARG A 10 -2.71 6.86 4.10
CA ARG A 10 -2.36 6.35 2.76
C ARG A 10 -0.96 5.77 2.71
N PHE A 11 0.00 6.38 3.39
CA PHE A 11 1.37 5.88 3.48
C PHE A 11 1.43 4.47 4.08
N LEU A 12 0.69 4.22 5.16
CA LEU A 12 0.58 2.89 5.77
C LEU A 12 -0.07 1.88 4.82
N ARG A 13 -1.11 2.29 4.10
CA ARG A 13 -1.78 1.42 3.12
C ARG A 13 -0.82 0.96 2.03
N VAL A 14 0.04 1.84 1.51
CA VAL A 14 1.05 1.46 0.50
C VAL A 14 2.10 0.51 1.07
N ALA A 15 2.52 0.69 2.32
CA ALA A 15 3.45 -0.22 2.97
C ALA A 15 2.89 -1.66 3.06
N ASP A 16 1.59 -1.81 3.31
CA ASP A 16 0.91 -3.11 3.30
C ASP A 16 0.86 -3.72 1.91
N GLU A 17 0.59 -2.92 0.88
CA GLU A 17 0.55 -3.41 -0.50
C GLU A 17 1.91 -3.95 -0.96
N ILE A 18 2.99 -3.27 -0.60
CA ILE A 18 4.36 -3.72 -0.92
C ILE A 18 4.72 -4.98 -0.12
N HIS A 19 4.39 -5.03 1.18
CA HIS A 19 4.66 -6.20 2.01
C HIS A 19 3.85 -7.43 1.54
N ARG A 20 2.56 -7.25 1.22
CA ARG A 20 1.71 -8.31 0.67
C ARG A 20 2.25 -8.82 -0.66
N LEU A 21 2.63 -7.92 -1.56
CA LEU A 21 3.21 -8.30 -2.85
C LEU A 21 4.52 -9.08 -2.67
N TYR A 22 5.37 -8.68 -1.74
CA TYR A 22 6.57 -9.43 -1.37
C TYR A 22 6.22 -10.85 -0.91
N CYS A 23 5.26 -11.00 -0.01
CA CYS A 23 4.83 -12.32 0.48
C CYS A 23 4.32 -13.20 -0.66
N GLU A 24 3.48 -12.68 -1.55
CA GLU A 24 2.96 -13.43 -2.70
C GLU A 24 4.08 -13.92 -3.64
N VAL A 25 5.11 -13.11 -3.87
CA VAL A 25 6.17 -13.43 -4.83
C VAL A 25 7.27 -14.30 -4.21
N VAL A 26 7.71 -13.95 -3.00
CA VAL A 26 8.89 -14.56 -2.36
C VAL A 26 8.50 -15.72 -1.44
N ARG A 27 7.26 -15.75 -0.97
CA ARG A 27 6.75 -16.72 0.01
C ARG A 27 5.34 -17.22 -0.36
N PRO A 28 5.12 -17.74 -1.59
CA PRO A 28 3.79 -18.05 -2.09
C PRO A 28 3.02 -19.11 -1.27
N ASN A 29 3.73 -19.94 -0.49
CA ASN A 29 3.14 -21.00 0.33
C ASN A 29 3.06 -20.64 1.83
N ASP A 30 3.55 -19.47 2.24
CA ASP A 30 3.47 -19.03 3.63
C ASP A 30 2.11 -18.39 3.91
N ARG A 31 1.58 -18.60 5.12
CA ARG A 31 0.44 -17.83 5.60
C ARG A 31 0.82 -16.35 5.67
N LEU A 32 -0.04 -15.48 5.15
CA LEU A 32 0.19 -14.03 5.20
C LEU A 32 0.35 -13.57 6.67
N PRO A 33 1.50 -12.95 7.02
CA PRO A 33 1.72 -12.44 8.37
C PRO A 33 0.89 -11.16 8.59
N GLU A 34 0.91 -10.65 9.82
CA GLU A 34 0.41 -9.30 10.08
C GLU A 34 1.23 -8.27 9.27
N LEU A 35 0.54 -7.43 8.50
CA LEU A 35 1.17 -6.47 7.61
C LEU A 35 1.73 -5.25 8.36
N CYS A 36 2.70 -4.56 7.77
CA CYS A 36 3.50 -3.57 8.49
C CYS A 36 2.76 -2.25 8.72
N GLY A 37 1.96 -1.81 7.75
CA GLY A 37 1.12 -0.63 7.82
C GLY A 37 -0.06 -0.84 8.76
N SER A 38 -0.85 -1.90 8.55
CA SER A 38 -2.05 -2.18 9.36
C SER A 38 -1.76 -2.31 10.85
N SER A 39 -0.70 -3.02 11.23
CA SER A 39 -0.25 -3.15 12.62
C SER A 39 0.27 -1.85 13.24
N LEU A 40 0.60 -0.84 12.41
CA LEU A 40 1.04 0.48 12.84
C LEU A 40 -0.04 1.55 12.71
N LEU A 41 -1.28 1.19 12.35
CA LEU A 41 -2.38 2.13 12.25
C LEU A 41 -2.72 2.74 13.61
N SER A 42 -2.93 1.92 14.65
CA SER A 42 -3.20 2.44 16.00
C SER A 42 -2.04 3.30 16.53
N PRO A 43 -0.76 2.89 16.44
CA PRO A 43 0.38 3.76 16.76
C PRO A 43 0.39 5.09 16.00
N MET A 44 0.04 5.11 14.70
CA MET A 44 0.00 6.34 13.90
C MET A 44 -1.01 7.35 14.44
N LEU A 45 -2.14 6.88 14.97
CA LEU A 45 -3.15 7.75 15.58
C LEU A 45 -2.66 8.43 16.87
N GLU A 46 -1.66 7.85 17.54
CA GLU A 46 -1.11 8.35 18.80
C GLU A 46 0.14 9.23 18.59
N SER A 47 1.07 8.76 17.76
CA SER A 47 2.32 9.45 17.46
C SER A 47 2.83 9.07 16.08
N PRO A 48 2.58 9.92 15.06
CA PRO A 48 3.10 9.70 13.73
C PRO A 48 4.62 9.56 13.67
N LEU A 49 5.36 10.43 14.36
CA LEU A 49 6.83 10.42 14.34
C LEU A 49 7.42 9.09 14.82
N ARG A 50 6.94 8.59 15.97
CA ARG A 50 7.38 7.29 16.50
C ARG A 50 7.03 6.16 15.53
N THR A 51 5.86 6.24 14.93
CA THR A 51 5.36 5.23 14.00
C THR A 51 6.21 5.14 12.74
N PHE A 52 6.64 6.26 12.14
CA PHE A 52 7.54 6.21 10.99
C PHE A 52 8.90 5.60 11.32
N ASN A 53 9.46 5.87 12.51
CA ASN A 53 10.72 5.23 12.92
C ASN A 53 10.59 3.70 12.98
N GLN A 54 9.47 3.20 13.51
CA GLN A 54 9.17 1.77 13.53
C GLN A 54 8.93 1.22 12.12
N LEU A 55 8.13 1.91 11.32
CA LEU A 55 7.80 1.52 9.95
C LEU A 55 9.03 1.44 9.06
N ALA A 56 9.97 2.40 9.16
CA ALA A 56 11.21 2.41 8.40
C ALA A 56 12.04 1.13 8.65
N THR A 57 12.15 0.72 9.92
CA THR A 57 12.85 -0.52 10.29
C THR A 57 12.12 -1.75 9.72
N ARG A 58 10.80 -1.82 9.87
CA ARG A 58 9.99 -2.98 9.45
C ARG A 58 9.88 -3.13 7.94
N THR A 59 9.87 -2.02 7.19
CA THR A 59 9.67 -2.04 5.73
C THR A 59 10.97 -2.10 4.94
N THR A 60 12.13 -1.90 5.57
CA THR A 60 13.44 -1.92 4.91
C THR A 60 13.68 -3.18 4.04
N PRO A 61 13.36 -4.41 4.49
CA PRO A 61 13.53 -5.60 3.65
C PRO A 61 12.69 -5.55 2.37
N TYR A 62 11.44 -5.09 2.46
CA TYR A 62 10.51 -5.03 1.33
C TYR A 62 10.88 -3.92 0.35
N LEU A 63 11.37 -2.78 0.85
CA LEU A 63 11.95 -1.71 0.04
C LEU A 63 13.16 -2.20 -0.77
N LYS A 64 14.07 -2.93 -0.13
CA LYS A 64 15.27 -3.49 -0.79
C LYS A 64 14.90 -4.47 -1.89
N TRP A 65 13.86 -5.28 -1.67
CA TRP A 65 13.32 -6.21 -2.65
C TRP A 65 12.63 -5.48 -3.80
N ALA A 66 11.67 -4.60 -3.51
CA ALA A 66 10.85 -3.92 -4.51
C ALA A 66 11.69 -3.11 -5.51
N ARG A 67 12.80 -2.49 -5.04
CA ARG A 67 13.74 -1.74 -5.91
C ARG A 67 14.56 -2.61 -6.86
N ARG A 68 14.74 -3.90 -6.55
CA ARG A 68 15.52 -4.85 -7.36
C ARG A 68 14.65 -5.80 -8.17
N PHE A 69 13.33 -5.71 -7.99
CA PHE A 69 12.41 -6.67 -8.55
C PHE A 69 12.08 -6.33 -10.01
N HIS A 70 12.67 -7.09 -10.93
CA HIS A 70 12.48 -6.97 -12.38
C HIS A 70 11.77 -8.20 -12.99
N GLY A 71 11.01 -8.96 -12.19
CA GLY A 71 10.31 -10.17 -12.66
C GLY A 71 9.16 -9.87 -13.63
N GLU A 72 8.79 -10.86 -14.45
CA GLU A 72 7.82 -10.67 -15.54
C GLU A 72 6.39 -10.39 -15.06
N GLU A 73 5.89 -11.10 -14.03
CA GLU A 73 4.44 -11.10 -13.74
C GLU A 73 3.96 -10.02 -12.72
N LYS A 74 4.85 -9.40 -11.93
CA LYS A 74 4.41 -8.45 -10.87
C LYS A 74 5.30 -7.22 -10.71
N SER A 75 6.34 -7.05 -11.53
CA SER A 75 7.26 -5.91 -11.43
C SER A 75 6.55 -4.58 -11.68
N GLY A 76 5.61 -4.54 -12.64
CA GLY A 76 4.79 -3.36 -12.89
C GLY A 76 4.01 -2.91 -11.64
N LEU A 77 3.43 -3.85 -10.91
CA LEU A 77 2.69 -3.57 -9.67
C LEU A 77 3.62 -3.11 -8.54
N ALA A 78 4.81 -3.71 -8.41
CA ALA A 78 5.81 -3.26 -7.45
C ALA A 78 6.27 -1.82 -7.74
N HIS A 79 6.57 -1.51 -9.00
CA HIS A 79 6.94 -0.15 -9.42
C HIS A 79 5.79 0.84 -9.21
N TYR A 80 4.55 0.44 -9.49
CA TYR A 80 3.37 1.25 -9.24
C TYR A 80 3.25 1.64 -7.76
N TRP A 81 3.31 0.67 -6.85
CA TRP A 81 3.23 0.96 -5.42
C TRP A 81 4.41 1.78 -4.91
N MET A 82 5.62 1.51 -5.39
CA MET A 82 6.79 2.33 -5.09
C MET A 82 6.61 3.79 -5.54
N ARG A 83 5.99 4.03 -6.71
CA ARG A 83 5.67 5.37 -7.20
C ARG A 83 4.62 6.05 -6.32
N GLN A 84 3.53 5.36 -5.98
CA GLN A 84 2.52 5.91 -5.05
C GLN A 84 3.16 6.28 -3.72
N TRP A 85 4.07 5.43 -3.22
CA TRP A 85 4.73 5.69 -1.95
C TRP A 85 5.62 6.93 -2.00
N ALA A 86 6.40 7.07 -3.08
CA ALA A 86 7.25 8.24 -3.31
C ALA A 86 6.43 9.52 -3.41
N THR A 87 5.34 9.53 -4.18
CA THR A 87 4.45 10.69 -4.30
C THR A 87 3.88 11.13 -2.94
N ILE A 88 3.46 10.18 -2.10
CA ILE A 88 2.98 10.51 -0.76
C ILE A 88 4.13 11.03 0.12
N ALA A 89 5.33 10.44 0.01
CA ALA A 89 6.50 10.86 0.78
C ALA A 89 6.94 12.29 0.42
N ASP A 90 6.96 12.64 -0.86
CA ASP A 90 7.31 13.98 -1.34
C ASP A 90 6.33 15.03 -0.81
N SER A 91 5.03 14.70 -0.80
CA SER A 91 4.02 15.56 -0.18
C SER A 91 4.23 15.69 1.33
N LEU A 92 4.44 14.57 2.05
CA LEU A 92 4.63 14.60 3.50
C LEU A 92 5.92 15.31 3.94
N HIS A 93 6.97 15.31 3.12
CA HIS A 93 8.22 16.03 3.40
C HIS A 93 8.02 17.55 3.38
N CYS A 94 7.17 18.05 2.48
CA CYS A 94 6.90 19.48 2.31
C CYS A 94 5.83 20.02 3.27
N LEU A 95 5.12 19.13 3.99
CA LEU A 95 3.96 19.47 4.80
C LEU A 95 4.26 19.31 6.30
N ALA A 96 3.63 20.12 7.13
CA ALA A 96 3.61 19.90 8.58
C ALA A 96 2.54 18.85 8.94
N TRP A 97 2.91 17.88 9.77
CA TRP A 97 2.03 16.80 10.19
C TRP A 97 2.01 16.72 11.73
N PRO A 98 0.88 16.31 12.33
CA PRO A 98 0.66 16.46 13.77
C PRO A 98 1.59 15.56 14.59
N GLU A 99 2.20 16.10 15.64
CA GLU A 99 2.92 15.28 16.64
C GLU A 99 1.96 14.40 17.45
N ARG A 100 0.78 14.96 17.77
CA ARG A 100 -0.36 14.28 18.41
C ARG A 100 -1.63 14.60 17.62
N PRO A 101 -2.13 13.66 16.80
CA PRO A 101 -3.35 13.87 16.01
C PRO A 101 -4.58 14.18 16.88
N SER A 102 -5.31 15.24 16.54
CA SER A 102 -6.65 15.53 17.05
C SER A 102 -7.68 14.48 16.60
N PRO A 103 -8.88 14.41 17.21
CA PRO A 103 -9.92 13.47 16.78
C PRO A 103 -10.26 13.54 15.28
N GLU A 104 -10.32 14.74 14.71
CA GLU A 104 -10.55 14.93 13.28
C GLU A 104 -9.38 14.39 12.44
N GLU A 105 -8.13 14.68 12.82
CA GLU A 105 -6.95 14.16 12.12
C GLU A 105 -6.86 12.63 12.23
N ARG A 106 -7.23 12.04 13.37
CA ARG A 106 -7.30 10.58 13.55
C ARG A 106 -8.31 9.96 12.58
N ALA A 107 -9.48 10.58 12.42
CA ALA A 107 -10.46 10.16 11.44
C ALA A 107 -9.88 10.26 10.01
N GLN A 108 -9.18 11.34 9.68
CA GLN A 108 -8.52 11.50 8.39
C GLN A 108 -7.45 10.44 8.13
N ILE A 109 -6.62 10.11 9.12
CA ILE A 109 -5.64 9.01 9.03
C ILE A 109 -6.37 7.69 8.71
N PHE A 110 -7.45 7.38 9.41
CA PHE A 110 -8.21 6.16 9.17
C PHE A 110 -8.83 6.13 7.76
N LEU A 111 -9.44 7.24 7.32
CA LEU A 111 -9.99 7.38 5.97
C LEU A 111 -8.90 7.25 4.90
N GLY A 112 -7.73 7.82 5.13
CA GLY A 112 -6.58 7.69 4.25
C GLY A 112 -6.13 6.25 4.11
N TYR A 113 -6.06 5.51 5.21
CA TYR A 113 -5.72 4.09 5.18
C TYR A 113 -6.72 3.25 4.38
N LEU A 114 -8.03 3.57 4.45
CA LEU A 114 -9.08 2.87 3.71
C LEU A 114 -9.22 3.34 2.25
N SER A 115 -8.62 4.47 1.88
CA SER A 115 -8.84 5.09 0.58
C SER A 115 -8.35 4.23 -0.59
N SER A 116 -9.00 4.39 -1.74
CA SER A 116 -8.60 3.74 -2.98
C SER A 116 -7.42 4.48 -3.64
N PHE A 117 -6.73 3.76 -4.51
CA PHE A 117 -5.78 4.36 -5.45
C PHE A 117 -6.39 4.33 -6.85
N PRO A 118 -6.05 5.29 -7.73
CA PRO A 118 -6.49 5.26 -9.11
C PRO A 118 -6.11 3.92 -9.74
N LYS A 119 -7.05 3.24 -10.40
CA LYS A 119 -6.68 2.06 -11.20
C LYS A 119 -5.78 2.56 -12.33
N SER A 120 -4.60 1.96 -12.48
CA SER A 120 -3.87 2.14 -13.74
C SER A 120 -4.73 1.56 -14.85
N GLU A 121 -5.12 2.38 -15.83
CA GLU A 121 -5.66 1.90 -17.11
C GLU A 121 -4.59 1.02 -17.75
N ASN A 122 -4.62 -0.28 -17.46
CA ASN A 122 -3.98 -1.39 -18.18
C ASN A 122 -4.24 -2.69 -17.41
N SER A 123 -5.50 -3.16 -17.46
CA SER A 123 -5.81 -4.58 -17.32
C SER A 123 -7.18 -4.87 -17.97
N GLU A 124 -7.28 -4.65 -19.28
CA GLU A 124 -8.22 -5.39 -20.10
C GLU A 124 -7.42 -6.43 -20.88
N THR A 125 -7.46 -7.67 -20.41
CA THR A 125 -7.37 -8.82 -21.30
C THR A 125 -8.35 -9.86 -20.77
N SER A 126 -9.38 -10.03 -21.58
CA SER A 126 -10.56 -10.87 -21.46
C SER A 126 -10.26 -12.32 -21.13
N THR A 127 -11.07 -12.91 -20.27
CA THR A 127 -11.47 -14.32 -20.38
C THR A 127 -12.99 -14.40 -20.25
N GLU A 128 -13.69 -13.99 -21.31
CA GLU A 128 -15.01 -14.55 -21.60
C GLU A 128 -14.79 -15.93 -22.24
N THR A 129 -14.82 -16.98 -21.43
CA THR A 129 -15.00 -18.34 -21.96
C THR A 129 -16.50 -18.54 -22.17
N THR A 130 -16.95 -18.29 -23.40
CA THR A 130 -18.25 -18.71 -23.90
C THR A 130 -18.31 -20.24 -23.89
N LYS A 131 -19.06 -20.81 -22.94
CA LYS A 131 -19.64 -22.15 -23.10
C LYS A 131 -21.08 -21.97 -23.60
N SER A 132 -21.27 -22.14 -24.89
CA SER A 132 -22.55 -22.57 -25.46
C SER A 132 -22.27 -23.71 -26.43
N GLU A 133 -22.25 -24.94 -25.91
CA GLU A 133 -22.43 -26.13 -26.73
C GLU A 133 -23.93 -26.40 -26.89
N GLY A 134 -24.36 -26.35 -28.14
CA GLY A 134 -25.58 -26.92 -28.71
C GLY A 134 -25.34 -26.90 -30.22
N THR A 135 -25.65 -27.90 -31.06
CA THR A 135 -26.55 -29.04 -30.98
C THR A 135 -26.32 -29.88 -32.26
N LEU A 136 -26.46 -31.21 -32.17
CA LEU A 136 -26.78 -32.21 -33.21
C LEU A 136 -26.16 -32.12 -34.62
N LEU A 137 -25.49 -33.21 -35.02
CA LEU A 137 -25.83 -34.00 -36.21
C LEU A 137 -25.68 -35.50 -35.89
#